data_AF-A0A2D4KB35-F1
#
_entry.id   AF-A0A2D4KB35-F1
#
_cell.length_a   1.000
_cell.length_b   1.000
_cell.length_c   1.000
_cell.angle_alpha   90.00
_cell.angle_beta   90.00
_cell.angle_gamma   90.00
#
_symmetry.space_group_name_H-M   'P 1'
#
loop_
_entity.id
_entity.type
_entity.pdbx_description
1 polymer ?
#
loop_
_entity_poly.entity_id
_entity_poly.type
_entity_poly.pdbx_seq_one_letter_code
_entity_poly.pdbx_strand_id
1 'polypeptide(L)'
;IFENPYPLNIHESPVTCCEYFADCPVDLIPALYSVGARQKRQGYSKKEWPINGGNWGLVTQSYPEIIITGHADGSVKFWDASAITLQVLYKLKTAKVFEKTRNKEDRPSTDIVDEDPYAIQIISWCPESRMLCIAGVSAHVIVYRFSKQEITTEVIPMLEIRLLYEINYI
;
A
#
# COMPACT_ATOMS: atom_id res chain seq x y z
N ILE A 1 21.74 -8.62 14.02
CA ILE A 1 20.79 -7.49 13.94
C ILE A 1 19.38 -8.05 14.12
N PHE A 2 18.56 -7.50 15.00
CA PHE A 2 17.18 -7.94 15.22
C PHE A 2 16.22 -7.14 14.32
N GLU A 3 15.14 -7.76 13.85
CA GLU A 3 14.04 -7.02 13.21
C GLU A 3 13.24 -6.31 14.31
N ASN A 4 13.04 -5.00 14.20
CA ASN A 4 12.16 -4.27 15.11
C ASN A 4 10.71 -4.71 14.82
N PRO A 5 9.97 -5.29 15.78
CA PRO A 5 8.57 -5.70 15.59
C PRO A 5 7.59 -4.52 15.54
N TYR A 6 8.06 -3.31 15.84
CA TYR A 6 7.28 -2.07 15.80
C TYR A 6 7.94 -1.01 14.89
N PRO A 7 8.27 -1.35 13.61
CA PRO A 7 8.91 -0.40 12.73
C PRO A 7 7.86 0.58 12.21
N LEU A 8 7.75 1.75 12.84
CA LEU A 8 6.95 2.88 12.36
C LEU A 8 7.69 3.61 11.22
N ASN A 9 8.01 2.90 10.14
CA ASN A 9 8.64 3.51 8.97
C ASN A 9 7.61 3.89 7.91
N ILE A 10 6.67 4.74 8.32
CA ILE A 10 5.62 5.29 7.45
C ILE A 10 6.19 6.33 6.47
N HIS A 11 7.35 6.92 6.77
CA HIS A 11 7.95 8.02 6.01
C HIS A 11 9.08 7.59 5.04
N GLU A 12 9.19 6.29 4.69
CA GLU A 12 10.14 5.87 3.63
C GLU A 12 9.90 6.61 2.30
N SER A 13 8.64 6.98 2.06
CA SER A 13 8.19 7.86 0.99
C SER A 13 7.04 8.72 1.56
N PRO A 14 6.87 9.98 1.14
CA PRO A 14 5.78 10.84 1.59
C PRO A 14 4.41 10.14 1.48
N VAL A 15 3.62 10.19 2.55
CA VAL A 15 2.23 9.69 2.54
C VAL A 15 1.37 10.71 1.81
N THR A 16 0.60 10.25 0.83
CA THR A 16 -0.23 11.09 -0.04
C THR A 16 -1.72 10.89 0.20
N CYS A 17 -2.13 9.73 0.72
CA CYS A 17 -3.49 9.45 1.18
C CYS A 17 -3.48 8.38 2.28
N CYS A 18 -4.56 8.32 3.07
CA CYS A 18 -4.71 7.40 4.20
C CYS A 18 -6.18 7.05 4.39
N GLU A 19 -6.48 5.75 4.51
CA GLU A 19 -7.82 5.22 4.74
C GLU A 19 -7.80 4.28 5.95
N TYR A 20 -8.89 4.29 6.72
CA TYR A 20 -9.06 3.45 7.91
C TYR A 20 -10.32 2.60 7.77
N PHE A 21 -10.19 1.31 8.14
CA PHE A 21 -11.24 0.31 8.04
C PHE A 21 -11.41 -0.39 9.38
N ALA A 22 -12.57 -0.22 10.00
CA ALA A 22 -13.01 -0.95 11.18
C ALA A 22 -13.73 -2.25 10.80
N ASP A 23 -13.98 -3.13 11.77
CA ASP A 23 -14.81 -4.34 11.62
C ASP A 23 -14.43 -5.23 10.43
N CYS A 24 -13.14 -5.29 10.09
CA CYS A 24 -12.67 -6.06 8.94
C CYS A 24 -12.89 -7.57 9.16
N PRO A 25 -13.13 -8.35 8.08
CA PRO A 25 -13.15 -9.81 8.15
C PRO A 25 -11.91 -10.39 8.87
N VAL A 26 -12.17 -11.27 9.84
CA VAL A 26 -11.17 -11.82 10.78
C VAL A 26 -9.98 -12.54 10.14
N ASP A 27 -10.12 -12.96 8.88
CA ASP A 27 -9.06 -13.65 8.17
C ASP A 27 -8.12 -12.70 7.39
N LEU A 28 -8.45 -11.42 7.25
CA LEU A 28 -7.66 -10.46 6.45
C LEU A 28 -6.27 -10.19 7.04
N ILE A 29 -6.18 -9.89 8.33
CA ILE A 29 -4.90 -9.64 9.01
C ILE A 29 -4.00 -10.88 8.91
N PRO A 30 -4.44 -12.10 9.29
CA PRO A 30 -3.66 -13.31 9.10
C PRO A 30 -3.24 -13.55 7.64
N ALA A 31 -4.12 -13.29 6.67
CA ALA A 31 -3.82 -13.49 5.26
C ALA A 31 -2.77 -12.50 4.73
N LEU A 32 -2.92 -11.20 5.03
CA LEU A 32 -1.98 -10.16 4.63
C LEU A 32 -0.61 -10.40 5.28
N TYR A 33 -0.59 -10.70 6.58
CA TYR A 33 0.65 -11.02 7.30
C TYR A 33 1.38 -12.21 6.66
N SER A 34 0.66 -13.28 6.32
CA SER A 34 1.24 -14.48 5.71
C SER A 34 1.93 -14.20 4.36
N VAL A 35 1.33 -13.34 3.53
CA VAL A 35 1.91 -12.96 2.23
C VAL A 35 3.02 -11.92 2.41
N GLY A 36 2.82 -10.92 3.25
CA GLY A 36 3.79 -9.85 3.50
C GLY A 36 5.05 -10.29 4.25
N ALA A 37 4.98 -11.36 5.06
CA ALA A 37 6.15 -11.96 5.67
C ALA A 37 7.21 -12.40 4.65
N ARG A 38 6.81 -12.70 3.41
CA ARG A 38 7.73 -13.03 2.29
C ARG A 38 8.49 -11.82 1.76
N GLN A 39 8.01 -10.60 2.04
CA GLN A 39 8.61 -9.34 1.61
C GLN A 39 9.58 -8.75 2.65
N LYS A 40 9.65 -9.34 3.85
CA LYS A 40 10.54 -8.89 4.92
C LYS A 40 12.01 -9.01 4.48
N ARG A 41 12.83 -8.04 4.91
CA ARG A 41 14.26 -8.01 4.53
C ARG A 41 14.97 -9.25 5.08
N GLN A 42 15.70 -9.94 4.22
CA GLN A 42 16.57 -11.04 4.64
C GLN A 42 17.79 -10.51 5.41
N GLY A 43 18.32 -11.30 6.34
CA GLY A 43 19.52 -10.96 7.12
C GLY A 43 19.29 -10.56 8.59
N TYR A 44 18.05 -10.55 9.05
CA TYR A 44 17.75 -10.40 10.48
C TYR A 44 17.90 -11.71 11.26
N SER A 45 18.18 -11.58 12.56
CA SER A 45 18.24 -12.71 13.48
C SER A 45 16.87 -13.36 13.65
N LYS A 46 16.85 -14.69 13.83
CA LYS A 46 15.65 -15.45 14.23
C LYS A 46 15.37 -15.41 15.73
N LYS A 47 16.27 -14.80 16.52
CA LYS A 47 16.10 -14.66 17.97
C LYS A 47 14.96 -13.67 18.26
N GLU A 48 14.26 -13.89 19.38
CA GLU A 48 13.20 -13.02 19.84
C GLU A 48 13.69 -11.60 20.12
N TRP A 49 12.81 -10.61 19.95
CA TRP A 49 13.13 -9.22 20.17
C TRP A 49 13.58 -8.99 21.63
N PRO A 50 14.78 -8.40 21.85
CA PRO A 50 15.38 -8.37 23.18
C PRO A 50 14.76 -7.32 24.11
N ILE A 51 13.95 -6.40 23.59
CA ILE A 51 13.29 -5.36 24.38
C ILE A 51 11.82 -5.76 24.59
N ASN A 52 11.59 -6.64 25.57
CA ASN A 52 10.28 -7.21 25.90
C ASN A 52 9.80 -6.85 27.32
N GLY A 53 10.36 -5.80 27.93
CA GLY A 53 9.97 -5.34 29.27
C GLY A 53 8.62 -4.63 29.29
N GLY A 54 7.97 -4.62 30.46
CA GLY A 54 6.65 -4.04 30.69
C GLY A 54 5.51 -5.05 30.55
N ASN A 55 4.33 -4.70 31.08
CA ASN A 55 3.12 -5.49 30.88
C ASN A 55 2.02 -4.56 30.37
N TRP A 56 1.62 -4.74 29.12
CA TRP A 56 0.43 -4.14 28.58
C TRP A 56 -0.72 -4.99 29.12
N GLY A 57 -1.53 -4.43 30.03
CA GLY A 57 -2.70 -5.15 30.57
C GLY A 57 -3.55 -5.73 29.42
N LEU A 58 -4.39 -6.74 29.71
CA LEU A 58 -5.27 -7.37 28.72
C LEU A 58 -6.12 -6.31 28.01
N VAL A 59 -5.64 -5.80 26.87
CA VAL A 59 -6.46 -5.03 25.96
C VAL A 59 -7.29 -6.08 25.23
N THR A 60 -8.58 -6.08 25.49
CA THR A 60 -9.54 -6.89 24.73
C THR A 60 -9.27 -6.63 23.26
N GLN A 61 -9.03 -7.68 22.47
CA GLN A 61 -8.96 -7.53 21.01
C GLN A 61 -10.27 -6.89 20.55
N SER A 62 -10.17 -5.64 20.12
CA SER A 62 -11.19 -5.05 19.26
C SER A 62 -11.30 -5.88 17.99
N TYR A 63 -12.42 -5.72 17.30
CA TYR A 63 -12.58 -6.19 15.93
C TYR A 63 -11.34 -5.83 15.07
N PRO A 64 -11.01 -6.62 14.04
CA PRO A 64 -9.85 -6.34 13.19
C PRO A 64 -9.94 -4.95 12.56
N GLU A 65 -8.88 -4.16 12.71
CA GLU A 65 -8.78 -2.79 12.20
C GLU A 65 -7.56 -2.67 11.28
N ILE A 66 -7.76 -2.07 10.11
CA ILE A 66 -6.71 -1.91 9.10
C ILE A 66 -6.61 -0.45 8.70
N ILE A 67 -5.39 0.08 8.71
CA ILE A 67 -5.05 1.34 8.05
C ILE A 67 -4.37 1.01 6.72
N ILE A 68 -4.71 1.76 5.67
CA ILE A 68 -4.02 1.70 4.38
C ILE A 68 -3.45 3.08 4.06
N THR A 69 -2.15 3.14 3.78
CA THR A 69 -1.48 4.38 3.36
C THR A 69 -1.03 4.28 1.91
N GLY A 70 -1.33 5.30 1.12
CA GLY A 70 -0.75 5.52 -0.20
C GLY A 70 0.44 6.48 -0.13
N HIS A 71 1.42 6.28 -1.01
CA HIS A 71 2.68 7.02 -0.99
C HIS A 71 3.03 7.62 -2.35
N ALA A 72 3.92 8.61 -2.33
CA ALA A 72 4.43 9.28 -3.53
C ALA A 72 5.22 8.32 -4.45
N ASP A 73 5.95 7.35 -3.89
CA ASP A 73 6.68 6.33 -4.65
C ASP A 73 5.78 5.28 -5.35
N GLY A 74 4.46 5.44 -5.28
CA GLY A 74 3.48 4.48 -5.80
C GLY A 74 3.34 3.21 -4.96
N SER A 75 3.83 3.21 -3.73
CA SER A 75 3.55 2.12 -2.80
C SER A 75 2.26 2.32 -2.02
N VAL A 76 1.62 1.20 -1.69
CA VAL A 76 0.48 1.14 -0.78
C VAL A 76 0.85 0.18 0.35
N LYS A 77 0.73 0.62 1.60
CA LYS A 77 1.07 -0.18 2.78
C LYS A 77 -0.19 -0.46 3.60
N PHE A 78 -0.32 -1.71 4.01
CA PHE A 78 -1.37 -2.19 4.89
C PHE A 78 -0.80 -2.31 6.30
N TRP A 79 -1.54 -1.81 7.28
CA TRP A 79 -1.11 -1.76 8.67
C TRP A 79 -2.17 -2.39 9.57
N ASP A 80 -1.73 -3.23 10.50
CA ASP A 80 -2.57 -3.72 11.59
C ASP A 80 -2.71 -2.60 12.62
N ALA A 81 -3.95 -2.12 12.78
CA ALA A 81 -4.32 -1.08 13.72
C ALA A 81 -5.17 -1.62 14.89
N SER A 82 -5.31 -2.94 15.02
CA SER A 82 -6.22 -3.60 15.99
C SER A 82 -5.69 -3.57 17.43
N ALA A 83 -4.46 -3.12 17.63
CA ALA A 83 -3.78 -3.06 18.93
C ALA A 83 -3.04 -1.74 19.09
N ILE A 84 -2.45 -1.54 20.28
CA ILE A 84 -1.65 -0.34 20.60
C ILE A 84 -0.48 -0.12 19.62
N THR A 85 0.00 -1.19 18.99
CA THR A 85 1.14 -1.15 18.08
C THR A 85 0.69 -1.22 16.63
N LEU A 86 1.21 -0.30 15.81
CA LEU A 86 0.98 -0.33 14.37
C LEU A 86 2.03 -1.20 13.68
N GLN A 87 1.60 -2.29 13.04
CA GLN A 87 2.50 -3.23 12.35
C GLN A 87 2.24 -3.25 10.85
N VAL A 88 3.29 -3.20 10.02
CA VAL A 88 3.15 -3.38 8.57
C VAL A 88 2.77 -4.83 8.27
N LEU A 89 1.63 -5.01 7.61
CA LEU A 89 1.13 -6.31 7.17
C LEU A 89 1.63 -6.66 5.76
N TYR A 90 1.55 -5.72 4.82
CA TYR A 90 1.89 -5.94 3.42
C TYR A 90 2.27 -4.63 2.72
N LYS A 91 3.24 -4.68 1.79
CA LYS A 91 3.57 -3.55 0.90
C LYS A 91 3.25 -3.93 -0.55
N LEU A 92 2.27 -3.27 -1.13
CA LEU A 92 1.99 -3.28 -2.57
C LEU A 92 2.85 -2.22 -3.26
N LYS A 93 3.41 -2.54 -4.43
CA LYS A 93 4.07 -1.57 -5.31
C LYS A 93 3.30 -1.52 -6.62
N THR A 94 2.69 -0.38 -6.95
CA THR A 94 1.93 -0.23 -8.20
C THR A 94 2.87 -0.01 -9.39
N ALA A 95 4.03 0.61 -9.16
CA ALA A 95 5.05 0.89 -10.18
C ALA A 95 5.41 -0.31 -11.10
N LYS A 96 5.19 -1.56 -10.65
CA LYS A 96 5.45 -2.77 -11.45
C LYS A 96 4.50 -2.97 -12.63
N VAL A 97 3.37 -2.26 -12.67
CA VAL A 97 2.39 -2.34 -13.77
C VAL A 97 2.71 -1.38 -14.91
N PHE A 98 3.62 -0.43 -14.68
CA PHE A 98 4.03 0.54 -15.67
C PHE A 98 5.35 0.12 -16.33
N GLU A 99 5.54 0.54 -17.57
CA GLU A 99 6.82 0.42 -18.22
C GLU A 99 7.84 1.35 -17.55
N LYS A 100 9.03 0.81 -17.25
CA LYS A 100 10.13 1.65 -16.79
C LYS A 100 10.66 2.44 -17.97
N THR A 101 10.37 3.73 -18.02
CA THR A 101 11.04 4.66 -18.93
C THR A 101 12.53 4.69 -18.62
N ARG A 102 13.32 3.96 -19.41
CA ARG A 102 14.78 4.13 -19.43
C ARG A 102 15.10 5.38 -20.26
N ASN A 103 14.90 6.58 -19.72
CA ASN A 103 15.43 7.79 -20.37
C ASN A 103 15.90 8.80 -19.31
N LYS A 104 17.18 8.69 -18.95
CA LYS A 104 17.97 9.85 -18.52
C LYS A 104 18.42 10.57 -19.80
N GLU A 105 17.62 11.51 -20.27
CA GLU A 105 18.19 12.64 -21.00
C GLU A 105 17.84 13.89 -20.20
N ASP A 106 18.87 14.52 -19.65
CA ASP A 106 18.83 15.76 -18.89
C ASP A 106 18.26 16.90 -19.75
N ARG A 107 16.93 17.03 -19.79
CA ARG A 107 16.26 18.28 -20.17
C ARG A 107 15.65 18.88 -18.91
N PRO A 108 15.93 20.15 -18.59
CA PRO A 108 15.21 20.84 -17.54
C PRO A 108 13.81 21.16 -18.08
N SER A 109 12.85 20.25 -17.88
CA SER A 109 11.43 20.53 -18.11
C SER A 109 10.91 21.38 -16.95
N THR A 110 10.31 22.51 -17.28
CA THR A 110 9.75 23.50 -16.35
C THR A 110 8.33 23.16 -15.88
N ASP A 111 7.92 21.90 -15.91
CA ASP A 111 6.55 21.52 -15.54
C ASP A 111 6.53 20.85 -14.16
N ILE A 112 5.84 21.49 -13.24
CA ILE A 112 5.71 21.20 -11.79
C ILE A 112 5.02 19.84 -11.50
N VAL A 113 4.81 18.99 -12.51
CA VAL A 113 3.93 17.81 -12.45
C VAL A 113 4.68 16.47 -12.44
N ASP A 114 6.00 16.46 -12.61
CA ASP A 114 6.76 15.22 -12.88
C ASP A 114 7.57 14.68 -11.69
N GLU A 115 7.30 15.15 -10.46
CA GLU A 115 8.13 14.75 -9.30
C GLU A 115 7.86 13.29 -8.87
N ASP A 116 6.63 12.78 -9.05
CA ASP A 116 6.25 11.41 -8.70
C ASP A 116 5.05 10.89 -9.53
N PRO A 117 5.23 10.45 -10.78
CA PRO A 117 4.13 10.07 -11.68
C PRO A 117 3.29 8.88 -11.19
N TYR A 118 3.80 8.13 -10.21
CA TYR A 118 3.16 6.97 -9.60
C TYR A 118 2.48 7.27 -8.26
N ALA A 119 2.51 8.52 -7.78
CA ALA A 119 1.96 8.88 -6.49
C ALA A 119 0.49 8.47 -6.34
N ILE A 120 0.17 7.84 -5.21
CA ILE A 120 -1.17 7.34 -4.93
C ILE A 120 -2.05 8.49 -4.45
N GLN A 121 -3.14 8.78 -5.14
CA GLN A 121 -4.03 9.88 -4.79
C GLN A 121 -5.25 9.43 -3.98
N ILE A 122 -5.88 8.32 -4.39
CA ILE A 122 -7.11 7.80 -3.76
C ILE A 122 -7.01 6.29 -3.62
N ILE A 123 -7.50 5.79 -2.49
CA ILE A 123 -7.65 4.37 -2.21
C ILE A 123 -9.12 4.10 -1.92
N SER A 124 -9.69 3.10 -2.58
CA SER A 124 -10.99 2.56 -2.22
C SER A 124 -10.88 1.05 -2.09
N TRP A 125 -11.31 0.50 -0.96
CA TRP A 125 -11.16 -0.92 -0.66
C TRP A 125 -12.44 -1.46 -0.06
N CYS A 126 -12.86 -2.64 -0.52
CA CYS A 126 -13.93 -3.40 0.08
C CYS A 126 -13.34 -4.65 0.75
N PRO A 127 -13.26 -4.68 2.09
CA PRO A 127 -12.72 -5.82 2.84
C PRO A 127 -13.44 -7.14 2.55
N GLU A 128 -14.76 -7.11 2.35
CA GLU A 128 -15.61 -8.28 2.13
C GLU A 128 -15.38 -8.92 0.77
N SER A 129 -15.42 -8.10 -0.30
CA SER A 129 -15.20 -8.58 -1.67
C SER A 129 -13.71 -8.72 -2.01
N ARG A 130 -12.83 -8.15 -1.19
CA ARG A 130 -11.37 -8.12 -1.36
C ARG A 130 -10.93 -7.50 -2.68
N MET A 131 -11.67 -6.46 -3.07
CA MET A 131 -11.41 -5.63 -4.24
C MET A 131 -10.81 -4.31 -3.77
N LEU A 132 -9.67 -3.95 -4.35
CA LEU A 132 -8.94 -2.72 -4.05
C LEU A 132 -8.82 -1.90 -5.33
N CYS A 133 -9.30 -0.68 -5.30
CA CYS A 133 -9.17 0.31 -6.36
C CYS A 133 -8.18 1.38 -5.91
N ILE A 134 -7.21 1.67 -6.78
CA ILE A 134 -6.17 2.68 -6.54
C ILE A 134 -6.23 3.67 -7.69
N ALA A 135 -6.34 4.96 -7.39
CA ALA A 135 -6.17 6.04 -8.36
C ALA A 135 -4.86 6.77 -8.07
N GLY A 136 -4.05 7.01 -9.11
CA GLY A 136 -2.81 7.77 -9.01
C GLY A 136 -2.90 9.15 -9.66
N VAL A 137 -1.93 10.01 -9.34
CA VAL A 137 -1.89 11.41 -9.80
C VAL A 137 -1.87 11.58 -11.33
N SER A 138 -1.34 10.59 -12.05
CA SER A 138 -1.31 10.55 -13.52
C SER A 138 -2.61 10.00 -14.14
N ALA A 139 -3.74 10.16 -13.46
CA ALA A 139 -5.09 9.75 -13.89
C ALA A 139 -5.28 8.26 -14.22
N HIS A 140 -4.39 7.38 -13.74
CA HIS A 140 -4.56 5.94 -13.87
C HIS A 140 -5.41 5.39 -12.72
N VAL A 141 -6.22 4.38 -13.02
CA VAL A 141 -6.97 3.59 -12.02
C VAL A 141 -6.61 2.13 -12.16
N ILE A 142 -6.21 1.50 -11.07
CA ILE A 142 -5.83 0.08 -11.02
C ILE A 142 -6.77 -0.65 -10.08
N VAL A 143 -7.36 -1.75 -10.56
CA VAL A 143 -8.23 -2.62 -9.78
C VAL A 143 -7.48 -3.91 -9.45
N TYR A 144 -7.31 -4.18 -8.17
CA TYR A 144 -6.69 -5.38 -7.64
C TYR A 144 -7.72 -6.28 -6.99
N ARG A 145 -7.50 -7.59 -7.12
CA ARG A 145 -8.17 -8.63 -6.35
C ARG A 145 -7.16 -9.36 -5.48
N PHE A 146 -7.50 -9.58 -4.22
CA PHE A 146 -6.59 -10.25 -3.30
C PHE A 146 -6.34 -11.70 -3.72
N SER A 147 -5.09 -12.13 -3.61
CA SER A 147 -4.65 -13.50 -3.84
C SER A 147 -3.57 -13.89 -2.84
N LYS A 148 -3.60 -15.14 -2.37
CA LYS A 148 -2.51 -15.70 -1.55
C LYS A 148 -1.25 -16.04 -2.37
N GLN A 149 -1.38 -16.05 -3.69
CA GLN A 149 -0.30 -16.31 -4.63
C GLN A 149 0.00 -15.02 -5.39
N GLU A 150 1.28 -14.65 -5.42
CA GLU A 150 1.72 -13.58 -6.31
C GLU A 150 1.70 -14.10 -7.74
N ILE A 151 0.92 -13.44 -8.59
CA ILE A 151 0.81 -13.75 -10.02
C ILE A 151 1.40 -12.57 -10.77
N THR A 152 2.43 -12.84 -11.58
CA THR A 152 2.90 -11.90 -12.58
C THR A 152 2.03 -12.08 -13.82
N THR A 153 1.25 -11.08 -14.16
CA THR A 153 0.41 -11.13 -15.36
C THR A 153 1.21 -10.56 -16.52
N GLU A 154 1.45 -11.34 -17.57
CA GLU A 154 2.19 -10.89 -18.76
C GLU A 154 1.41 -9.83 -19.55
N VAL A 155 0.08 -9.91 -19.53
CA VAL A 155 -0.82 -8.96 -20.20
C VAL A 155 -1.81 -8.40 -19.17
N ILE A 156 -1.68 -7.13 -18.84
CA ILE A 156 -2.64 -6.42 -17.99
C ILE A 156 -3.75 -5.87 -18.90
N PRO A 157 -5.01 -6.28 -18.75
CA PRO A 157 -6.11 -5.70 -19.51
C PRO A 157 -6.20 -4.19 -19.22
N MET A 158 -6.08 -3.37 -20.26
CA MET A 158 -6.16 -1.92 -20.17
C MET A 158 -7.43 -1.44 -20.86
N LEU A 159 -8.16 -0.54 -20.20
CA LEU A 159 -9.27 0.19 -20.77
C LEU A 159 -8.94 1.68 -20.77
N GLU A 160 -8.72 2.25 -21.95
CA GLU A 160 -8.58 3.69 -22.10
C GLU A 160 -9.97 4.34 -22.04
N ILE A 161 -10.17 5.27 -21.11
CA ILE A 161 -11.41 6.04 -20.98
C ILE A 161 -11.11 7.48 -21.34
N ARG A 162 -11.67 7.96 -22.46
CA ARG A 162 -11.57 9.36 -22.87
C ARG A 162 -12.70 10.15 -22.25
N LEU A 163 -12.38 11.00 -21.29
CA LEU A 163 -13.34 11.94 -20.73
C LEU A 163 -13.57 13.05 -21.74
N LEU A 164 -14.72 13.01 -22.43
CA LEU A 164 -15.18 14.11 -23.27
C LEU A 164 -15.89 15.12 -22.37
N TYR A 165 -15.33 16.31 -22.24
CA TYR A 165 -15.96 17.42 -21.56
C TYR A 165 -16.53 18.38 -22.60
N GLU A 166 -17.85 18.35 -22.83
CA GLU A 166 -18.53 19.38 -23.61
C GLU A 166 -18.72 20.61 -22.71
N ILE A 167 -17.99 21.68 -23.03
CA ILE A 167 -18.22 22.98 -22.41
C ILE A 167 -19.51 23.53 -23.03
N ASN A 168 -20.64 23.32 -22.34
CA ASN A 168 -21.86 24.04 -22.66
C ASN A 168 -21.65 25.51 -22.28
N TYR A 169 -21.32 26.34 -23.27
CA TYR A 169 -21.38 27.78 -23.13
C TYR A 169 -22.86 28.17 -22.98
N ILE A 170 -23.23 28.65 -21.79
CA ILE A 170 -24.48 29.39 -21.57
C ILE A 170 -24.24 30.85 -21.95
#